data_AF-A0A381XWN4-F1
#
_entry.id   AF-A0A381XWN4-F1
#
_cell.length_a   1.000
_cell.length_b   1.000
_cell.length_c   1.000
_cell.angle_alpha   90.00
_cell.angle_beta   90.00
_cell.angle_gamma   90.00
#
_symmetry.space_group_name_H-M   'P 1'
#
loop_
_entity.id
_entity.type
_entity.pdbx_description
1 polymer ?
#
loop_
_entity_poly.entity_id
_entity_poly.type
_entity_poly.pdbx_seq_one_letter_code
_entity_poly.pdbx_strand_id
1 'polypeptide(L)'
;MTKNNWSPVEKRFFQRQDIQNQTTKIPYILVDNFPDLGFLTSLRFLEWVSKNPEGVISLPTGKTPEYFIKWTHHFLSNWNDKDLVYLRKENGLGIDQKPDLSQLKFVQIDEFYPMDPSQ
;
A
#
# COMPACT_ATOMS: atom_id res chain seq x y z
N MET A 1 13.74 -18.57 15.19
CA MET A 1 12.54 -17.94 14.61
C MET A 1 12.98 -16.61 14.01
N THR A 2 12.80 -16.42 12.70
CA THR A 2 13.12 -15.16 12.03
C THR A 2 12.21 -14.08 12.62
N LYS A 3 12.81 -13.03 13.20
CA LYS A 3 12.04 -11.90 13.73
C LYS A 3 11.57 -11.08 12.54
N ASN A 4 10.29 -11.24 12.16
CA ASN A 4 9.72 -10.50 11.05
C ASN A 4 9.61 -9.02 11.44
N ASN A 5 10.29 -8.15 10.68
CA ASN A 5 10.25 -6.70 10.86
C ASN A 5 9.02 -6.11 10.16
N TRP A 6 7.83 -6.47 10.67
CA TRP A 6 6.57 -5.95 10.17
C TRP A 6 6.43 -4.45 10.46
N SER A 7 5.97 -3.70 9.47
CA SER A 7 5.44 -2.35 9.70
C SER A 7 4.17 -2.38 10.58
N PRO A 8 3.81 -1.26 11.23
CA PRO A 8 2.54 -1.10 11.93
C PRO A 8 1.31 -1.60 11.16
N VAL A 9 1.19 -1.23 9.87
CA VAL A 9 0.09 -1.69 9.02
C VAL A 9 0.16 -3.20 8.79
N GLU A 10 1.29 -3.75 8.32
CA GLU A 10 1.43 -5.21 8.11
C GLU A 10 1.13 -6.00 9.38
N LYS A 11 1.63 -5.53 10.52
CA LYS A 11 1.43 -6.16 11.82
C LYS A 11 -0.06 -6.24 12.17
N ARG A 12 -0.82 -5.17 11.91
CA ARG A 12 -2.26 -5.13 12.20
C ARG A 12 -3.03 -6.13 11.35
N PHE A 13 -2.66 -6.31 10.08
CA PHE A 13 -3.27 -7.31 9.21
C PHE A 13 -2.86 -8.73 9.59
N PHE A 14 -1.58 -8.97 9.87
CA PHE A 14 -1.07 -10.29 10.24
C PHE A 14 -1.68 -10.78 11.57
N GLN A 15 -1.83 -9.90 12.56
CA GLN A 15 -2.41 -10.25 13.87
C GLN A 15 -3.87 -10.73 13.81
N ARG A 16 -4.61 -10.39 12.74
CA ARG A 16 -6.01 -10.80 12.55
C ARG A 16 -6.13 -12.20 11.93
N GLN A 17 -5.02 -12.83 11.56
CA GLN A 17 -5.01 -14.15 10.89
C GLN A 17 -4.94 -15.29 11.89
N ASP A 18 -5.48 -16.45 11.53
CA ASP A 18 -5.33 -17.66 12.36
C ASP A 18 -3.88 -18.17 12.35
N ILE A 19 -3.14 -17.90 11.27
CA ILE A 19 -1.75 -18.31 11.11
C ILE A 19 -0.84 -17.34 11.87
N GLN A 20 -0.38 -17.77 13.05
CA GLN A 20 0.54 -16.99 13.88
C GLN A 20 2.02 -17.37 13.67
N ASN A 21 2.28 -18.58 13.16
CA ASN A 21 3.63 -19.09 12.92
C ASN A 21 3.83 -19.43 11.44
N GLN A 22 4.76 -18.72 10.79
CA GLN A 22 5.14 -18.99 9.41
C GLN A 22 6.42 -19.83 9.36
N THR A 23 6.41 -20.90 8.56
CA THR A 23 7.58 -21.76 8.32
C THR A 23 8.35 -21.37 7.04
N THR A 24 7.79 -20.47 6.24
CA THR A 24 8.39 -19.96 5.02
C THR A 24 9.56 -19.02 5.33
N LYS A 25 10.54 -18.96 4.43
CA LYS A 25 11.65 -18.00 4.55
C LYS A 25 11.22 -16.56 4.27
N ILE A 26 10.26 -16.39 3.37
CA ILE A 26 9.68 -15.10 3.01
C ILE A 26 8.36 -14.96 3.79
N PRO A 27 8.18 -13.88 4.56
CA PRO A 27 6.95 -13.64 5.28
C PRO A 27 5.82 -13.25 4.32
N TYR A 28 4.59 -13.63 4.66
CA TYR A 28 3.41 -13.34 3.84
C TYR A 28 2.23 -12.84 4.67
N ILE A 29 1.25 -12.23 4.01
CA ILE A 29 -0.02 -11.84 4.63
C ILE A 29 -1.12 -12.39 3.73
N LEU A 30 -1.99 -13.24 4.29
CA LEU A 30 -3.18 -13.70 3.59
C LEU A 30 -4.19 -12.56 3.41
N VAL A 31 -4.81 -12.50 2.24
CA VAL A 31 -5.89 -11.57 1.90
C VAL A 31 -6.95 -12.34 1.11
N ASP A 32 -8.23 -12.03 1.31
CA ASP A 32 -9.32 -12.84 0.77
C ASP A 32 -9.60 -12.55 -0.71
N ASN A 33 -9.27 -11.35 -1.19
CA ASN A 33 -9.57 -10.91 -2.55
C ASN A 33 -8.71 -9.71 -3.00
N PHE A 34 -8.82 -9.35 -4.29
CA PHE A 34 -8.09 -8.22 -4.89
C PHE A 34 -8.45 -6.84 -4.29
N PRO A 35 -9.73 -6.52 -3.98
CA PRO A 35 -10.06 -5.30 -3.21
C PRO A 35 -9.29 -5.17 -1.89
N ASP A 36 -9.21 -6.25 -1.11
CA ASP A 36 -8.52 -6.25 0.19
C ASP A 36 -7.01 -6.14 0.02
N LEU A 37 -6.45 -6.78 -1.00
CA LEU A 37 -5.06 -6.58 -1.40
C LEU A 37 -4.78 -5.10 -1.71
N GLY A 38 -5.62 -4.48 -2.54
CA GLY A 38 -5.49 -3.06 -2.89
C GLY A 38 -5.60 -2.14 -1.67
N PHE A 39 -6.51 -2.46 -0.74
CA PHE A 39 -6.67 -1.73 0.52
C PHE A 39 -5.41 -1.79 1.39
N LEU A 40 -4.89 -3.00 1.65
CA LEU A 40 -3.64 -3.21 2.39
C LEU A 40 -2.46 -2.49 1.73
N THR A 41 -2.28 -2.68 0.41
CA THR A 41 -1.19 -2.04 -0.34
C THR A 41 -1.29 -0.53 -0.30
N SER A 42 -2.49 0.05 -0.36
CA SER A 42 -2.72 1.50 -0.27
C SER A 42 -2.27 2.05 1.09
N LEU A 43 -2.66 1.40 2.19
CA LEU A 43 -2.24 1.81 3.53
C LEU A 43 -0.72 1.70 3.71
N ARG A 44 -0.13 0.61 3.22
CA ARG A 44 1.33 0.40 3.27
C ARG A 44 2.10 1.40 2.44
N PHE A 45 1.58 1.75 1.27
CA PHE A 45 2.15 2.78 0.41
C PHE A 45 2.13 4.14 1.12
N LEU A 46 1.00 4.57 1.68
CA LEU A 46 0.90 5.85 2.39
C LEU A 46 1.82 5.92 3.62
N GLU A 47 1.94 4.81 4.36
CA GLU A 47 2.91 4.69 5.44
C GLU A 47 4.36 4.83 4.95
N TRP A 48 4.69 4.20 3.82
CA TRP A 48 6.02 4.29 3.24
C TRP A 48 6.32 5.71 2.74
N VAL A 49 5.39 6.36 2.04
CA VAL A 49 5.58 7.72 1.51
C VAL A 49 5.77 8.72 2.66
N SER A 50 5.06 8.57 3.78
CA SER A 50 5.27 9.44 4.95
C SER A 50 6.70 9.41 5.51
N LYS A 51 7.46 8.36 5.20
CA LYS A 51 8.86 8.18 5.59
C LYS A 51 9.83 8.42 4.42
N ASN A 52 9.32 8.49 3.19
CA ASN A 52 10.08 8.59 1.94
C ASN A 52 9.38 9.56 0.98
N PRO A 53 9.29 10.86 1.31
CA PRO A 53 8.53 11.83 0.52
C PRO A 53 9.10 12.04 -0.90
N GLU A 54 10.41 11.82 -1.08
CA GLU A 54 11.11 11.93 -2.38
C GLU A 54 11.46 10.56 -2.98
N GLY A 55 10.74 9.53 -2.54
CA GLY A 55 11.00 8.14 -2.91
C GLY A 55 10.85 7.87 -4.42
N VAL A 56 11.57 6.84 -4.88
CA VAL A 56 11.42 6.29 -6.24
C VAL A 56 10.54 5.06 -6.16
N ILE A 57 9.48 5.02 -6.98
CA ILE A 57 8.55 3.89 -7.03
C ILE A 57 8.31 3.45 -8.45
N SER A 58 8.04 2.15 -8.60
CA SER A 58 7.58 1.57 -9.85
C SER A 58 6.22 0.92 -9.63
N LEU A 59 5.25 1.26 -10.49
CA LEU A 59 3.93 0.67 -10.46
C LEU A 59 3.85 -0.40 -11.56
N PRO A 60 3.40 -1.63 -11.23
CA PRO A 60 3.18 -2.64 -12.25
C PRO A 60 2.00 -2.24 -13.16
N THR A 61 2.01 -2.72 -14.41
CA THR A 61 0.92 -2.52 -15.37
C THR A 61 -0.22 -3.54 -15.15
N GLY A 62 -1.38 -3.32 -15.77
CA GLY A 62 -2.52 -4.26 -15.76
C GLY A 62 -3.66 -3.92 -14.77
N LYS A 63 -4.56 -4.88 -14.54
CA LYS A 63 -5.76 -4.71 -13.68
C LYS A 63 -5.49 -4.85 -12.18
N THR A 64 -4.41 -5.53 -11.81
CA THR A 64 -4.02 -5.81 -10.42
C THR A 64 -3.88 -4.55 -9.55
N PRO A 65 -3.29 -3.42 -10.01
CA PRO A 65 -3.20 -2.21 -9.19
C PRO A 65 -4.48 -1.38 -9.13
N GLU A 66 -5.57 -1.74 -9.83
CA GLU A 66 -6.78 -0.91 -9.92
C GLU A 66 -7.36 -0.58 -8.53
N TYR A 67 -7.49 -1.57 -7.66
CA TYR A 67 -7.99 -1.37 -6.30
C TYR A 67 -7.01 -0.58 -5.43
N PHE A 68 -5.70 -0.77 -5.61
CA PHE A 68 -4.68 0.03 -4.94
C PHE A 68 -4.84 1.52 -5.28
N ILE A 69 -4.91 1.84 -6.58
CA ILE A 69 -5.06 3.21 -7.07
C ILE A 69 -6.36 3.82 -6.54
N LYS A 70 -7.49 3.09 -6.63
CA LYS A 70 -8.80 3.54 -6.12
C LYS A 70 -8.76 3.86 -4.63
N TRP A 71 -8.21 2.96 -3.81
CA TRP A 71 -8.09 3.18 -2.37
C TRP A 71 -7.15 4.32 -2.03
N THR A 72 -6.01 4.44 -2.72
CA THR A 72 -5.05 5.53 -2.48
C THR A 72 -5.68 6.89 -2.79
N HIS A 73 -6.38 7.02 -3.93
CA HIS A 73 -7.13 8.23 -4.25
C HIS A 73 -8.25 8.51 -3.24
N HIS A 74 -9.00 7.48 -2.84
CA HIS A 74 -10.10 7.63 -1.89
C HIS A 74 -9.61 8.19 -0.54
N PHE A 75 -8.51 7.65 0.00
CA PHE A 75 -7.92 8.17 1.24
C PHE A 75 -7.35 9.58 1.09
N LEU A 76 -6.61 9.87 0.02
CA LEU A 76 -5.98 11.18 -0.17
C LEU A 76 -7.00 12.29 -0.43
N SER A 77 -8.08 12.00 -1.15
CA SER A 77 -9.14 12.96 -1.46
C SER A 77 -10.00 13.29 -0.24
N ASN A 78 -10.10 12.35 0.70
CA ASN A 78 -10.97 12.44 1.87
C ASN A 78 -10.17 12.32 3.18
N TRP A 79 -8.98 12.93 3.22
CA TRP A 79 -8.02 12.72 4.32
C TRP A 79 -8.54 13.11 5.70
N ASN A 80 -9.46 14.07 5.79
CA ASN A 80 -10.02 14.55 7.05
C ASN A 80 -11.42 13.97 7.34
N ASP A 81 -11.92 13.07 6.49
CA ASP A 81 -13.17 12.37 6.75
C ASP A 81 -13.05 11.47 7.99
N LYS A 82 -14.03 11.55 8.90
CA LYS A 82 -13.94 10.89 10.21
C LYS A 82 -13.91 9.37 10.10
N ASP A 83 -14.73 8.81 9.21
CA ASP A 83 -14.84 7.37 9.04
C ASP A 83 -13.55 6.82 8.41
N LEU A 84 -12.97 7.54 7.45
CA LEU A 84 -11.69 7.16 6.84
C LEU A 84 -10.48 7.41 7.74
N VAL A 85 -10.50 8.42 8.62
CA VAL A 85 -9.51 8.57 9.70
C VAL A 85 -9.55 7.36 10.62
N TYR A 86 -10.75 6.99 11.09
CA TYR A 86 -10.92 5.82 11.94
C TYR A 86 -10.43 4.55 11.23
N LEU A 87 -10.85 4.34 9.98
CA LEU A 87 -10.48 3.17 9.18
C LEU A 87 -8.96 3.05 9.01
N ARG A 88 -8.25 4.14 8.71
CA ARG A 88 -6.77 4.12 8.59
C ARG A 88 -6.09 3.79 9.91
N LYS A 89 -6.49 4.43 11.00
CA LYS A 89 -5.90 4.21 12.34
C LYS A 89 -6.15 2.78 12.84
N GLU A 90 -7.36 2.28 12.66
CA GLU A 90 -7.76 0.91 13.03
C GLU A 90 -6.96 -0.15 12.24
N ASN A 91 -6.49 0.20 11.03
CA ASN A 91 -5.66 -0.65 10.18
C ASN A 91 -4.15 -0.35 10.28
N GLY A 92 -3.72 0.37 11.33
CA GLY A 92 -2.30 0.57 11.66
C GLY A 92 -1.63 1.74 10.95
N LEU A 93 -2.34 2.51 10.12
CA LEU A 93 -1.80 3.72 9.50
C LEU A 93 -1.91 4.89 10.47
N GLY A 94 -0.87 5.07 11.29
CA GLY A 94 -0.79 6.07 12.36
C GLY A 94 -0.21 7.42 11.94
N ILE A 95 -0.50 7.91 10.74
CA ILE A 95 -0.05 9.22 10.28
C ILE A 95 -1.20 10.23 10.31
N ASP A 96 -0.96 11.39 10.93
CA ASP A 96 -1.98 12.43 11.05
C ASP A 96 -1.95 13.38 9.82
N GLN A 97 -0.76 13.67 9.30
CA GLN A 97 -0.60 14.55 8.14
C GLN A 97 -0.79 13.78 6.83
N LYS A 98 -1.49 14.42 5.89
CA LYS A 98 -1.68 13.89 4.53
C LYS A 98 -0.31 13.79 3.83
N PRO A 99 0.09 12.61 3.34
CA PRO A 99 1.30 12.48 2.54
C PRO A 99 1.23 13.37 1.30
N ASP A 100 2.30 14.12 1.06
CA ASP A 100 2.52 14.77 -0.22
C ASP A 100 3.19 13.78 -1.18
N LEU A 101 2.56 13.55 -2.33
CA LEU A 101 3.08 12.67 -3.37
C LEU A 101 3.86 13.44 -4.46
N SER A 102 3.90 14.78 -4.40
CA SER A 102 4.41 15.64 -5.48
C SER A 102 5.89 15.43 -5.78
N GLN A 103 6.66 14.95 -4.81
CA GLN A 103 8.11 14.73 -4.93
C GLN A 103 8.48 13.27 -5.25
N LEU A 104 7.49 12.38 -5.40
CA LEU A 104 7.75 11.00 -5.78
C LEU A 104 8.18 10.90 -7.24
N LYS A 105 9.13 10.01 -7.52
CA LYS A 105 9.56 9.67 -8.87
C LYS A 105 8.95 8.33 -9.28
N PHE A 106 8.15 8.35 -10.34
CA PHE A 106 7.53 7.15 -10.89
C PHE A 106 8.37 6.62 -12.06
N VAL A 107 8.66 5.32 -12.04
CA VAL A 107 9.42 4.63 -13.09
C VAL A 107 8.58 3.45 -13.59
N GLN A 108 8.34 3.36 -14.90
CA GLN A 108 7.70 2.17 -15.48
C GLN A 108 8.68 0.99 -15.47
N ILE A 109 8.20 -0.19 -15.05
CA ILE A 109 9.02 -1.42 -15.01
C ILE A 109 9.06 -2.12 -16.38
N ASP A 110 7.97 -2.03 -17.12
CA ASP A 110 7.77 -2.62 -18.44
C ASP A 110 6.81 -1.76 -19.26
N GLU A 111 6.87 -1.91 -20.58
CA GLU A 111 5.87 -1.40 -21.52
C GLU A 111 5.93 -2.20 -22.83
N PHE A 112 4.82 -2.26 -23.57
CA PHE A 112 4.78 -2.90 -24.88
C PHE A 112 5.50 -2.07 -25.94
N TYR A 113 6.24 -2.73 -26.83
CA TYR A 113 6.87 -2.09 -27.99
C TYR A 113 6.12 -2.44 -29.29
N PRO A 114 5.86 -1.46 -30.17
CA PRO A 114 6.19 -0.04 -30.04
C PRO A 114 5.27 0.69 -29.06
N MET A 115 5.85 1.57 -28.24
CA MET A 115 5.09 2.55 -27.46
C MET A 115 4.53 3.61 -28.40
N ASP A 116 3.30 4.04 -28.15
CA ASP A 116 2.78 5.26 -28.76
C ASP A 116 3.58 6.46 -28.19
N PRO A 117 4.34 7.20 -29.02
CA PRO A 117 5.14 8.32 -28.55
C PRO A 117 4.28 9.51 -28.06
N SER A 118 2.95 9.46 -28.20
CA SER A 118 2.01 10.46 -27.69
C SER A 118 1.47 10.19 -26.28
N GLN A 119 1.77 9.03 -25.68
CA GLN A 119 1.47 8.75 -24.27
C GLN A 119 2.29 9.61 -23.30
#